data_AF-A0A444VH90-F1
#
_entry.id   AF-A0A444VH90-F1
#
_cell.length_a   1.000
_cell.length_b   1.000
_cell.length_c   1.000
_cell.angle_alpha   90.00
_cell.angle_beta   90.00
_cell.angle_gamma   90.00
#
_symmetry.space_group_name_H-M   'P 1'
#
loop_
_entity.id
_entity.type
_entity.pdbx_description
1 polymer ?
#
loop_
_entity_poly.entity_id
_entity_poly.type
_entity_poly.pdbx_seq_one_letter_code
_entity_poly.pdbx_strand_id
1 'polypeptide(L)'
;MNSKSKMMRGMAPMAAFTFLSLALFQCTPKTNEVVLKGDPDNGGLFLPKGFEALVVVDSIGRTRHITVSETGDIYAQLSNSKDGKGTIALRDLDQDGKADSIVHFGDFIEKGRGATGITIHDGYLYTSTRKFIYRNKIKEGELVPTSETELVLTDMDPNVGRNWHTTKPVAFDDEGHMYVPFGSPSDACQDMALYGPVGIPNGKGLEPCPELEKHAGIWQFEANKIGLTQEDGTKFATGIRSVVGMKWNPKDKSLYAVGNGIDNFHTMFPDVYSKWQAAVLPSEKLMRVTEGSNYGWPYAYYDHIQKKNVLQPGYGGDGETIGRAAQFDEPVIGFPGHWAPMDVLFYDGDQFPDRYKNGAFIAFHGSTDRAPYPQAGFVVCFVPFDENGESTGEWEVFADGFANLEVVANTSDAIYRPMGLSTGPDGSLYISESNKGKIWRIMYHGDKSGFGREQLASMEEIKQTKSYIKDPDPVKDVISEGDLHSGRILYNTYCAACHQGDGKGDNNRFPPLRDSEWVMGDESKLIDVVLNGITGRIEVNGKSYDGLMPANSHLDDHAIASILTYVRKAFGNESPPVSALDVEKIRKETTDKK
;
A
#
# COMPACT_ATOMS: atom_id res chain seq x y z
N MET A 1 -70.00 -31.87 -29.57
CA MET A 1 -70.95 -30.76 -29.31
C MET A 1 -72.13 -31.30 -28.52
N ASN A 2 -72.43 -30.63 -27.40
CA ASN A 2 -73.67 -30.60 -26.61
C ASN A 2 -74.22 -31.84 -25.87
N SER A 3 -74.16 -31.68 -24.55
CA SER A 3 -75.29 -31.76 -23.60
C SER A 3 -75.80 -33.14 -23.19
N LYS A 4 -75.51 -33.52 -21.93
CA LYS A 4 -76.55 -33.98 -20.97
C LYS A 4 -76.21 -33.56 -19.54
N SER A 5 -77.16 -32.86 -18.91
CA SER A 5 -77.26 -32.61 -17.47
C SER A 5 -78.06 -33.71 -16.78
N LYS A 6 -77.70 -34.14 -15.55
CA LYS A 6 -78.52 -34.02 -14.31
C LYS A 6 -78.01 -34.89 -13.14
N MET A 7 -77.80 -34.19 -12.01
CA MET A 7 -78.21 -34.48 -10.61
C MET A 7 -77.89 -35.82 -9.92
N MET A 8 -77.15 -35.74 -8.79
CA MET A 8 -77.62 -35.90 -7.38
C MET A 8 -76.39 -35.89 -6.46
N ARG A 9 -76.11 -34.83 -5.69
CA ARG A 9 -76.44 -34.58 -4.27
C ARG A 9 -76.15 -35.74 -3.29
N GLY A 10 -75.04 -35.59 -2.56
CA GLY A 10 -74.81 -36.13 -1.21
C GLY A 10 -74.01 -35.11 -0.41
N MET A 11 -74.63 -34.47 0.59
CA MET A 11 -73.99 -33.53 1.52
C MET A 11 -73.37 -34.29 2.69
N ALA A 12 -72.11 -33.99 3.03
CA ALA A 12 -71.49 -34.28 4.32
C ALA A 12 -71.08 -32.94 4.96
N PRO A 13 -71.17 -32.76 6.30
CA PRO A 13 -70.96 -31.47 6.92
C PRO A 13 -69.46 -31.16 7.08
N MET A 14 -69.07 -29.94 6.71
CA MET A 14 -67.75 -29.37 6.91
C MET A 14 -67.65 -28.88 8.36
N ALA A 15 -66.75 -29.47 9.15
CA ALA A 15 -66.40 -28.95 10.47
C ALA A 15 -65.46 -27.75 10.29
N ALA A 16 -65.91 -26.56 10.70
CA ALA A 16 -65.10 -25.36 10.72
C ALA A 16 -64.15 -25.40 11.93
N PHE A 17 -62.85 -25.59 11.67
CA PHE A 17 -61.79 -25.33 12.65
C PHE A 17 -61.47 -23.83 12.63
N THR A 18 -61.93 -23.11 13.64
CA THR A 18 -61.57 -21.71 13.88
C THR A 18 -60.13 -21.68 14.43
N PHE A 19 -59.16 -21.30 13.60
CA PHE A 19 -57.80 -20.98 14.06
C PHE A 19 -57.85 -19.67 14.85
N LEU A 20 -57.68 -19.75 16.17
CA LEU A 20 -57.50 -18.61 17.05
C LEU A 20 -56.03 -18.17 16.96
N SER A 21 -55.74 -17.13 16.20
CA SER A 21 -54.41 -16.52 16.12
C SER A 21 -54.12 -15.74 17.42
N LEU A 22 -53.40 -16.38 18.35
CA LEU A 22 -52.77 -15.68 19.46
C LEU A 22 -51.61 -14.84 18.90
N ALA A 23 -51.82 -13.53 18.75
CA ALA A 23 -50.76 -12.57 18.50
C ALA A 23 -49.91 -12.42 19.77
N LEU A 24 -48.82 -13.19 19.88
CA LEU A 24 -47.77 -12.94 20.85
C LEU A 24 -47.00 -11.68 20.43
N PHE A 25 -47.35 -10.53 21.02
CA PHE A 25 -46.48 -9.36 21.02
C PHE A 25 -45.25 -9.69 21.84
N GLN A 26 -44.20 -10.20 21.20
CA GLN A 26 -42.86 -10.16 21.76
C GLN A 26 -42.42 -8.69 21.79
N CYS A 27 -42.50 -8.07 22.96
CA CYS A 27 -41.68 -6.90 23.25
C CYS A 27 -40.22 -7.38 23.32
N THR A 28 -39.52 -7.37 22.19
CA THR A 28 -38.06 -7.32 22.22
C THR A 28 -37.67 -6.02 22.91
N PRO A 29 -36.87 -6.05 24.00
CA PRO A 29 -36.29 -4.81 24.51
C PRO A 29 -35.50 -4.20 23.36
N LYS A 30 -35.82 -2.96 22.97
CA LYS A 30 -34.94 -2.15 22.14
C LYS A 30 -33.66 -1.98 22.94
N THR A 31 -32.66 -2.82 22.68
CA THR A 31 -31.28 -2.49 23.02
C THR A 31 -31.02 -1.17 22.34
N ASN A 32 -30.74 -0.13 23.12
CA ASN A 32 -30.20 1.11 22.55
C ASN A 32 -28.92 0.70 21.84
N GLU A 33 -28.94 0.58 20.52
CA GLU A 33 -27.71 0.44 19.73
C GLU A 33 -26.86 1.65 20.08
N VAL A 34 -25.70 1.39 20.69
CA VAL A 34 -24.69 2.41 20.89
C VAL A 34 -24.19 2.77 19.50
N VAL A 35 -24.65 3.91 18.98
CA VAL A 35 -24.14 4.46 17.72
C VAL A 35 -22.74 5.00 18.03
N LEU A 36 -21.73 4.20 17.69
CA LEU A 36 -20.34 4.63 17.72
C LEU A 36 -20.16 5.85 16.81
N LYS A 37 -19.27 6.74 17.20
CA LYS A 37 -18.90 7.93 16.44
C LYS A 37 -17.42 7.88 16.12
N GLY A 38 -17.03 8.46 14.99
CA GLY A 38 -15.62 8.67 14.70
C GLY A 38 -14.94 9.63 15.68
N ASP A 39 -13.62 9.54 15.74
CA ASP A 39 -12.80 10.55 16.40
C ASP A 39 -12.91 11.89 15.62
N PRO A 40 -12.76 13.06 16.29
CA PRO A 40 -13.02 14.37 15.68
C PRO A 40 -12.28 14.68 14.37
N ASP A 41 -11.14 14.05 14.12
CA ASP A 41 -10.30 14.18 12.93
C ASP A 41 -10.17 12.86 12.15
N ASN A 42 -11.08 11.92 12.36
CA ASN A 42 -11.02 10.56 11.81
C ASN A 42 -9.72 9.82 12.13
N GLY A 43 -9.07 10.17 13.25
CA GLY A 43 -7.76 9.61 13.60
C GLY A 43 -6.67 9.96 12.60
N GLY A 44 -6.82 11.08 11.90
CA GLY A 44 -5.93 11.58 10.84
C GLY A 44 -6.28 11.11 9.42
N LEU A 45 -7.38 10.39 9.22
CA LEU A 45 -7.74 9.88 7.89
C LEU A 45 -8.66 10.84 7.12
N PHE A 46 -8.40 10.95 5.82
CA PHE A 46 -9.34 11.53 4.85
C PHE A 46 -10.19 10.41 4.25
N LEU A 47 -11.51 10.61 4.24
CA LEU A 47 -12.51 9.63 3.82
C LEU A 47 -13.61 10.31 2.99
N PRO A 48 -14.36 9.55 2.15
CA PRO A 48 -15.54 10.07 1.49
C PRO A 48 -16.56 10.62 2.49
N LYS A 49 -17.32 11.63 2.08
CA LYS A 49 -18.34 12.26 2.92
C LYS A 49 -19.36 11.22 3.39
N GLY A 50 -19.65 11.24 4.69
CA GLY A 50 -20.56 10.29 5.35
C GLY A 50 -19.85 9.10 6.00
N PHE A 51 -18.56 8.89 5.72
CA PHE A 51 -17.71 8.00 6.49
C PHE A 51 -17.05 8.74 7.65
N GLU A 52 -16.87 8.00 8.74
CA GLU A 52 -16.15 8.43 9.94
C GLU A 52 -15.16 7.33 10.36
N ALA A 53 -14.05 7.70 10.99
CA ALA A 53 -13.10 6.73 11.55
C ALA A 53 -12.89 6.90 13.04
N LEU A 54 -12.82 5.77 13.73
CA LEU A 54 -12.43 5.65 15.12
C LEU A 54 -11.06 4.96 15.21
N VAL A 55 -10.15 5.50 16.01
CA VAL A 55 -8.91 4.81 16.37
C VAL A 55 -9.22 3.78 17.44
N VAL A 56 -9.19 2.50 17.04
CA VAL A 56 -9.39 1.36 17.95
C VAL A 56 -8.21 1.25 18.91
N VAL A 57 -7.00 1.44 18.38
CA VAL A 57 -5.76 1.45 19.16
C VAL A 57 -4.71 2.28 18.41
N ASP A 58 -3.96 3.12 19.14
CA ASP A 58 -2.96 4.01 18.54
C ASP A 58 -1.65 3.31 18.15
N SER A 59 -1.26 2.26 18.88
CA SER A 59 -0.02 1.53 18.61
C SER A 59 0.00 0.17 19.30
N ILE A 60 0.28 -0.89 18.52
CA ILE A 60 0.54 -2.24 19.03
C ILE A 60 1.87 -2.83 18.54
N GLY A 61 2.70 -2.02 17.88
CA GLY A 61 3.95 -2.44 17.26
C GLY A 61 3.80 -2.70 15.77
N ARG A 62 4.84 -3.23 15.11
CA ARG A 62 4.85 -3.37 13.64
C ARG A 62 3.86 -4.43 13.17
N THR A 63 2.64 -4.02 12.88
CA THR A 63 1.52 -4.89 12.50
C THR A 63 1.52 -5.19 11.00
N ARG A 64 1.05 -6.39 10.65
CA ARG A 64 0.86 -6.88 9.28
C ARG A 64 -0.64 -7.05 9.04
N HIS A 65 -1.08 -8.21 8.59
CA HIS A 65 -2.49 -8.47 8.38
C HIS A 65 -3.27 -8.47 9.69
N ILE A 66 -4.57 -8.22 9.57
CA ILE A 66 -5.53 -8.29 10.67
C ILE A 66 -6.74 -9.11 10.23
N THR A 67 -7.47 -9.68 11.19
CA THR A 67 -8.77 -10.32 10.97
C THR A 67 -9.67 -10.04 12.17
N VAL A 68 -10.95 -9.81 11.93
CA VAL A 68 -11.95 -9.58 12.98
C VAL A 68 -12.88 -10.79 13.06
N SER A 69 -13.15 -11.26 14.27
CA SER A 69 -14.08 -12.37 14.51
C SER A 69 -15.54 -11.92 14.49
N GLU A 70 -16.46 -12.88 14.47
CA GLU A 70 -17.90 -12.63 14.62
C GLU A 70 -18.26 -11.97 15.97
N THR A 71 -17.41 -12.11 16.99
CA THR A 71 -17.56 -11.44 18.29
C THR A 71 -17.01 -10.01 18.32
N GLY A 72 -16.37 -9.56 17.24
CA GLY A 72 -15.71 -8.26 17.16
C GLY A 72 -14.30 -8.23 17.72
N ASP A 73 -13.74 -9.38 18.13
CA ASP A 73 -12.34 -9.48 18.55
C ASP A 73 -11.42 -9.29 17.35
N ILE A 74 -10.36 -8.51 17.54
CA ILE A 74 -9.40 -8.21 16.47
C ILE A 74 -8.14 -9.00 16.71
N TYR A 75 -7.71 -9.76 15.72
CA TYR A 75 -6.45 -10.47 15.72
C TYR A 75 -5.49 -9.81 14.73
N ALA A 76 -4.27 -9.53 15.18
CA ALA A 76 -3.26 -8.85 14.41
C ALA A 76 -1.95 -9.64 14.39
N GLN A 77 -1.39 -9.84 13.20
CA GLN A 77 -0.07 -10.46 13.04
C GLN A 77 1.01 -9.40 13.17
N LEU A 78 2.06 -9.67 13.95
CA LEU A 78 3.24 -8.80 14.00
C LEU A 78 4.25 -9.22 12.95
N SER A 79 4.93 -8.23 12.36
CA SER A 79 6.07 -8.48 11.46
C SER A 79 7.21 -9.16 12.20
N ASN A 80 7.42 -8.80 13.48
CA ASN A 80 8.46 -9.34 14.34
C ASN A 80 7.83 -9.78 15.66
N SER A 81 8.16 -10.99 16.11
CA SER A 81 7.70 -11.46 17.43
C SER A 81 8.22 -10.58 18.56
N LYS A 82 7.37 -10.24 19.52
CA LYS A 82 7.74 -9.60 20.78
C LYS A 82 7.76 -10.66 21.88
N ASP A 83 8.91 -10.88 22.53
CA ASP A 83 9.07 -11.92 23.56
C ASP A 83 8.66 -13.33 23.09
N GLY A 84 8.90 -13.63 21.81
CA GLY A 84 8.48 -14.88 21.16
C GLY A 84 7.02 -14.93 20.71
N LYS A 85 6.21 -13.93 21.05
CA LYS A 85 4.79 -13.83 20.69
C LYS A 85 4.62 -12.98 19.43
N GLY A 86 4.15 -13.59 18.35
CA GLY A 86 4.01 -12.93 17.06
C GLY A 86 2.60 -12.48 16.72
N THR A 87 1.61 -12.71 17.59
CA THR A 87 0.21 -12.35 17.35
C THR A 87 -0.33 -11.53 18.51
N ILE A 88 -1.27 -10.63 18.24
CA ILE A 88 -1.97 -9.81 19.23
C ILE A 88 -3.46 -10.05 19.08
N ALA A 89 -4.16 -10.23 20.20
CA ALA A 89 -5.61 -10.22 20.27
C ALA A 89 -6.06 -8.94 21.00
N LEU A 90 -7.06 -8.25 20.44
CA LEU A 90 -7.66 -7.04 20.98
C LEU A 90 -9.15 -7.26 21.22
N ARG A 91 -9.66 -6.78 22.36
CA ARG A 91 -11.07 -6.81 22.71
C ARG A 91 -11.51 -5.47 23.29
N ASP A 92 -12.64 -5.01 22.80
CA ASP A 92 -13.44 -3.91 23.35
C ASP A 92 -14.38 -4.49 24.43
N LEU A 93 -14.21 -4.07 25.68
CA LEU A 93 -14.94 -4.61 26.84
C LEU A 93 -16.14 -3.75 27.21
N ASP A 94 -16.11 -2.44 26.92
CA ASP A 94 -17.17 -1.50 27.26
C ASP A 94 -18.03 -1.06 26.06
N GLN A 95 -17.72 -1.57 24.87
CA GLN A 95 -18.41 -1.33 23.60
C GLN A 95 -18.32 0.13 23.12
N ASP A 96 -17.25 0.84 23.47
CA ASP A 96 -16.96 2.19 22.97
C ASP A 96 -16.24 2.20 21.60
N GLY A 97 -15.95 1.01 21.06
CA GLY A 97 -15.26 0.79 19.80
C GLY A 97 -13.73 0.78 19.90
N LYS A 98 -13.15 0.99 21.09
CA LYS A 98 -11.71 1.01 21.36
C LYS A 98 -11.28 -0.27 22.08
N ALA A 99 -10.01 -0.63 21.94
CA ALA A 99 -9.48 -1.84 22.56
C ALA A 99 -9.12 -1.58 24.04
N ASP A 100 -9.78 -2.30 24.95
CA ASP A 100 -9.47 -2.30 26.39
C ASP A 100 -8.45 -3.38 26.77
N SER A 101 -8.56 -4.55 26.13
CA SER A 101 -7.70 -5.70 26.36
C SER A 101 -6.82 -5.93 25.15
N ILE A 102 -5.50 -5.88 25.34
CA ILE A 102 -4.51 -6.11 24.30
C ILE A 102 -3.54 -7.19 24.79
N VAL A 103 -3.58 -8.37 24.17
CA VAL A 103 -2.84 -9.55 24.63
C VAL A 103 -1.94 -10.08 23.52
N HIS A 104 -0.63 -10.10 23.77
CA HIS A 104 0.33 -10.78 22.90
C HIS A 104 0.33 -12.29 23.16
N PHE A 105 0.28 -13.09 22.11
CA PHE A 105 0.31 -14.56 22.15
C PHE A 105 0.96 -15.17 20.88
N GLY A 106 0.91 -16.49 20.79
CA GLY A 106 1.55 -17.30 19.75
C GLY A 106 2.84 -17.94 20.26
N ASP A 107 2.98 -19.24 20.02
CA ASP A 107 4.17 -20.03 20.34
C ASP A 107 4.80 -20.54 19.05
N PHE A 108 5.40 -19.62 18.30
CA PHE A 108 5.95 -19.92 16.98
C PHE A 108 7.34 -20.57 17.10
N ILE A 109 7.54 -21.66 16.35
CA ILE A 109 8.84 -22.34 16.24
C ILE A 109 9.88 -21.35 15.69
N GLU A 110 9.49 -20.59 14.66
CA GLU A 110 10.32 -19.53 14.11
C GLU A 110 10.22 -18.26 14.96
N LYS A 111 11.28 -17.98 15.72
CA LYS A 111 11.49 -16.67 16.36
C LYS A 111 12.18 -15.76 15.35
N GLY A 112 11.51 -14.72 14.85
CA GLY A 112 12.06 -13.95 13.73
C GLY A 112 11.22 -12.78 13.22
N ARG A 113 11.64 -12.28 12.05
CA ARG A 113 11.05 -11.17 11.30
C ARG A 113 10.34 -11.68 10.05
N GLY A 114 9.40 -10.90 9.51
CA GLY A 114 8.78 -11.14 8.19
C GLY A 114 7.53 -12.03 8.21
N ALA A 115 6.95 -12.29 9.38
CA ALA A 115 5.61 -12.89 9.45
C ALA A 115 4.57 -11.94 8.85
N THR A 116 3.47 -12.46 8.28
CA THR A 116 2.50 -11.62 7.56
C THR A 116 1.05 -12.03 7.76
N GLY A 117 0.68 -13.26 7.39
CA GLY A 117 -0.72 -13.65 7.22
C GLY A 117 -1.43 -13.94 8.54
N ILE A 118 -2.68 -13.50 8.64
CA ILE A 118 -3.63 -13.92 9.67
C ILE A 118 -5.04 -13.91 9.08
N THR A 119 -5.81 -14.97 9.32
CA THR A 119 -7.21 -15.06 8.90
C THR A 119 -7.97 -16.04 9.77
N ILE A 120 -9.28 -15.86 9.88
CA ILE A 120 -10.18 -16.84 10.46
C ILE A 120 -10.81 -17.66 9.33
N HIS A 121 -10.87 -18.98 9.50
CA HIS A 121 -11.59 -19.89 8.61
C HIS A 121 -12.04 -21.13 9.40
N ASP A 122 -13.29 -21.54 9.25
CA ASP A 122 -13.89 -22.72 9.90
C ASP A 122 -13.66 -22.81 11.42
N GLY A 123 -13.72 -21.67 12.11
CA GLY A 123 -13.52 -21.56 13.56
C GLY A 123 -12.07 -21.71 14.02
N TYR A 124 -11.11 -21.67 13.10
CA TYR A 124 -9.67 -21.62 13.39
C TYR A 124 -9.09 -20.26 13.06
N LEU A 125 -8.19 -19.78 13.91
CA LEU A 125 -7.29 -18.68 13.62
C LEU A 125 -6.04 -19.24 12.94
N TYR A 126 -5.85 -18.90 11.66
CA TYR A 126 -4.64 -19.21 10.91
C TYR A 126 -3.65 -18.05 11.05
N THR A 127 -2.38 -18.37 11.30
CA THR A 127 -1.27 -17.40 11.36
C THR A 127 -0.09 -17.92 10.56
N SER A 128 0.70 -17.02 9.95
CA SER A 128 1.86 -17.43 9.16
C SER A 128 3.14 -16.67 9.49
N THR A 129 4.24 -17.41 9.50
CA THR A 129 5.61 -16.87 9.47
C THR A 129 6.16 -16.95 8.04
N ARG A 130 7.46 -16.72 7.88
CA ARG A 130 8.13 -16.93 6.58
C ARG A 130 8.14 -18.39 6.17
N LYS A 131 8.26 -19.30 7.15
CA LYS A 131 8.41 -20.74 6.92
C LYS A 131 7.15 -21.54 7.21
N PHE A 132 6.35 -21.12 8.17
CA PHE A 132 5.28 -21.97 8.71
C PHE A 132 3.91 -21.32 8.58
N ILE A 133 2.88 -22.14 8.39
CA ILE A 133 1.48 -21.78 8.63
C ILE A 133 1.00 -22.60 9.81
N TYR A 134 0.41 -21.94 10.80
CA TYR A 134 -0.17 -22.52 11.98
C TYR A 134 -1.67 -22.29 12.01
N ARG A 135 -2.38 -23.09 12.81
CA ARG A 135 -3.75 -22.76 13.22
C ARG A 135 -4.03 -23.10 14.66
N ASN A 136 -4.95 -22.36 15.27
CA ASN A 136 -5.47 -22.60 16.60
C ASN A 136 -7.01 -22.57 16.54
N LYS A 137 -7.68 -23.52 17.21
CA LYS A 137 -9.14 -23.51 17.31
C LYS A 137 -9.58 -22.41 18.26
N ILE A 138 -10.43 -21.50 17.78
CA ILE A 138 -11.06 -20.49 18.61
C ILE A 138 -12.25 -21.14 19.31
N LYS A 139 -12.27 -21.15 20.64
CA LYS A 139 -13.45 -21.57 21.41
C LYS A 139 -14.27 -20.36 21.79
N GLU A 140 -15.58 -20.59 21.96
CA GLU A 140 -16.52 -19.54 22.35
C GLU A 140 -16.05 -18.80 23.62
N GLY A 141 -16.04 -17.47 23.56
CA GLY A 141 -15.63 -16.58 24.64
C GLY A 141 -14.12 -16.39 24.83
N GLU A 142 -13.27 -17.26 24.27
CA GLU A 142 -11.81 -17.12 24.34
C GLU A 142 -11.34 -15.93 23.52
N LEU A 143 -10.60 -14.99 24.14
CA LEU A 143 -9.89 -13.95 23.39
C LEU A 143 -8.63 -14.53 22.74
N VAL A 144 -7.83 -15.24 23.53
CA VAL A 144 -6.63 -15.94 23.08
C VAL A 144 -6.93 -17.43 23.01
N PRO A 145 -6.77 -18.07 21.84
CA PRO A 145 -6.99 -19.51 21.71
C PRO A 145 -6.12 -20.30 22.69
N THR A 146 -6.75 -21.17 23.50
CA THR A 146 -6.01 -22.09 24.40
C THR A 146 -5.86 -23.50 23.82
N SER A 147 -6.33 -23.71 22.58
CA SER A 147 -6.14 -24.99 21.88
C SER A 147 -4.66 -25.25 21.64
N GLU A 148 -4.32 -26.50 21.31
CA GLU A 148 -3.02 -26.79 20.71
C GLU A 148 -2.81 -25.94 19.45
N THR A 149 -1.56 -25.55 19.21
CA THR A 149 -1.13 -24.90 17.97
C THR A 149 -0.78 -25.98 16.97
N GLU A 150 -1.59 -26.13 15.94
CA GLU A 150 -1.38 -27.14 14.90
C GLU A 150 -0.50 -26.56 13.79
N LEU A 151 0.52 -27.32 13.38
CA LEU A 151 1.36 -26.97 12.25
C LEU A 151 0.68 -27.40 10.94
N VAL A 152 0.19 -26.44 10.17
CA VAL A 152 -0.56 -26.68 8.93
C VAL A 152 0.39 -26.95 7.76
N LEU A 153 1.36 -26.06 7.54
CA LEU A 153 2.27 -26.13 6.41
C LEU A 153 3.70 -25.74 6.81
N THR A 154 4.69 -26.44 6.24
CA THR A 154 6.11 -26.10 6.31
C THR A 154 6.68 -25.84 4.92
N ASP A 155 7.24 -24.65 4.73
CA ASP A 155 8.10 -24.33 3.60
C ASP A 155 9.45 -25.02 3.78
N MET A 156 9.75 -25.96 2.89
CA MET A 156 10.97 -26.79 2.97
C MET A 156 12.16 -26.17 2.25
N ASP A 157 12.03 -24.97 1.66
CA ASP A 157 13.16 -24.28 1.06
C ASP A 157 14.25 -23.97 2.12
N PRO A 158 15.46 -24.54 2.00
CA PRO A 158 16.54 -24.28 2.94
C PRO A 158 16.99 -22.81 2.95
N ASN A 159 16.67 -22.05 1.90
CA ASN A 159 17.06 -20.65 1.72
C ASN A 159 15.93 -19.66 2.08
N VAL A 160 14.79 -20.11 2.60
CA VAL A 160 13.65 -19.22 2.93
C VAL A 160 14.05 -18.02 3.79
N GLY A 161 15.04 -18.16 4.69
CA GLY A 161 15.53 -17.06 5.52
C GLY A 161 16.36 -15.99 4.78
N ARG A 162 16.78 -16.25 3.54
CA ARG A 162 17.58 -15.38 2.65
C ARG A 162 16.78 -14.87 1.45
N ASN A 163 15.69 -15.52 1.10
CA ASN A 163 14.81 -15.12 0.01
C ASN A 163 14.18 -13.76 0.30
N TRP A 164 13.94 -12.98 -0.76
CA TRP A 164 13.35 -11.65 -0.64
C TRP A 164 11.84 -11.68 -0.39
N HIS A 165 11.11 -12.56 -1.07
CA HIS A 165 9.66 -12.62 -1.00
C HIS A 165 9.18 -13.90 -0.32
N THR A 166 8.95 -13.81 0.99
CA THR A 166 8.65 -14.98 1.85
C THR A 166 7.29 -14.89 2.54
N THR A 167 6.46 -13.92 2.16
CA THR A 167 5.15 -13.72 2.79
C THR A 167 4.21 -14.89 2.47
N LYS A 168 3.38 -15.28 3.44
CA LYS A 168 2.40 -16.36 3.28
C LYS A 168 0.99 -15.91 3.69
N PRO A 169 0.35 -14.97 2.98
CA PRO A 169 -1.09 -14.79 3.11
C PRO A 169 -1.79 -16.10 2.72
N VAL A 170 -2.91 -16.41 3.38
CA VAL A 170 -3.67 -17.64 3.15
C VAL A 170 -5.08 -17.27 2.77
N ALA A 171 -5.59 -17.86 1.68
CA ALA A 171 -7.00 -17.78 1.30
C ALA A 171 -7.61 -19.18 1.23
N PHE A 172 -8.92 -19.24 1.37
CA PHE A 172 -9.72 -20.46 1.32
C PHE A 172 -10.89 -20.25 0.38
N ASP A 173 -11.22 -21.27 -0.41
CA ASP A 173 -12.44 -21.27 -1.21
C ASP A 173 -13.60 -21.96 -0.48
N ASP A 174 -14.75 -22.02 -1.16
CA ASP A 174 -15.97 -22.66 -0.67
C ASP A 174 -16.01 -24.18 -0.97
N GLU A 175 -14.94 -24.72 -1.57
CA GLU A 175 -14.83 -26.13 -2.00
C GLU A 175 -13.87 -26.96 -1.12
N GLY A 176 -13.28 -26.33 -0.11
CA GLY A 176 -12.39 -26.99 0.85
C GLY A 176 -10.92 -26.93 0.47
N HIS A 177 -10.52 -25.99 -0.39
CA HIS A 177 -9.14 -25.74 -0.74
C HIS A 177 -8.54 -24.54 -0.01
N MET A 178 -7.24 -24.60 0.21
CA MET A 178 -6.40 -23.55 0.78
C MET A 178 -5.36 -23.12 -0.26
N TYR A 179 -5.17 -21.82 -0.43
CA TYR A 179 -4.20 -21.23 -1.36
C TYR A 179 -3.06 -20.56 -0.61
N VAL A 180 -1.83 -20.86 -1.01
CA VAL A 180 -0.61 -20.34 -0.38
C VAL A 180 0.40 -19.92 -1.46
N PRO A 181 0.96 -18.70 -1.39
CA PRO A 181 1.96 -18.25 -2.35
C PRO A 181 3.36 -18.67 -1.91
N PHE A 182 4.21 -18.89 -2.91
CA PHE A 182 5.66 -19.02 -2.73
C PHE A 182 6.31 -17.97 -3.61
N GLY A 183 6.71 -16.84 -3.01
CA GLY A 183 7.31 -15.71 -3.71
C GLY A 183 8.69 -16.03 -4.28
N SER A 184 9.09 -15.26 -5.29
CA SER A 184 10.40 -15.35 -5.93
C SER A 184 11.54 -15.03 -4.96
N PRO A 185 12.62 -15.82 -4.96
CA PRO A 185 13.86 -15.48 -4.26
C PRO A 185 14.59 -14.23 -4.78
N SER A 186 14.39 -13.84 -6.04
CA SER A 186 15.08 -12.72 -6.70
C SER A 186 14.12 -11.64 -7.23
N ASP A 187 14.69 -10.56 -7.78
CA ASP A 187 13.90 -9.48 -8.37
C ASP A 187 13.35 -9.82 -9.77
N ALA A 188 14.23 -10.27 -10.66
CA ALA A 188 13.94 -10.49 -12.09
C ALA A 188 14.51 -11.82 -12.64
N CYS A 189 14.63 -12.84 -11.79
CA CYS A 189 15.19 -14.16 -12.12
C CYS A 189 16.59 -14.09 -12.75
N GLN A 190 17.43 -13.18 -12.26
CA GLN A 190 18.85 -13.16 -12.60
C GLN A 190 19.61 -14.24 -11.81
N ASP A 191 20.84 -14.56 -12.25
CA ASP A 191 21.69 -15.52 -11.54
C ASP A 191 22.05 -15.00 -10.14
N MET A 192 21.32 -15.47 -9.13
CA MET A 192 21.53 -15.09 -7.74
C MET A 192 22.90 -15.50 -7.20
N ALA A 193 23.54 -16.53 -7.75
CA ALA A 193 24.87 -16.94 -7.29
C ALA A 193 25.94 -15.93 -7.73
N LEU A 194 25.72 -15.25 -8.86
CA LEU A 194 26.63 -14.23 -9.39
C LEU A 194 26.30 -12.81 -8.89
N TYR A 195 25.02 -12.46 -8.82
CA TYR A 195 24.57 -11.07 -8.66
C TYR A 195 23.77 -10.83 -7.38
N GLY A 196 23.44 -11.90 -6.65
CA GLY A 196 22.50 -11.82 -5.55
C GLY A 196 21.07 -11.54 -6.02
N PRO A 197 20.15 -11.30 -5.07
CA PRO A 197 18.71 -11.21 -5.35
C PRO A 197 18.27 -9.90 -6.01
N VAL A 198 19.05 -8.81 -5.88
CA VAL A 198 18.75 -7.49 -6.50
C VAL A 198 18.97 -7.51 -8.02
N GLY A 199 19.99 -8.25 -8.46
CA GLY A 199 20.51 -8.16 -9.83
C GLY A 199 21.50 -7.02 -10.05
N ILE A 200 21.96 -6.88 -11.30
CA ILE A 200 22.92 -5.85 -11.75
C ILE A 200 22.40 -5.04 -12.95
N PRO A 201 22.95 -3.83 -13.20
CA PRO A 201 22.69 -3.08 -14.43
C PRO A 201 22.92 -3.91 -15.70
N ASN A 202 21.97 -3.84 -16.62
CA ASN A 202 21.88 -4.61 -17.87
C ASN A 202 21.95 -6.13 -17.68
N GLY A 203 21.69 -6.62 -16.47
CA GLY A 203 21.74 -8.04 -16.15
C GLY A 203 20.70 -8.84 -16.93
N LYS A 204 21.17 -9.90 -17.59
CA LYS A 204 20.30 -10.84 -18.29
C LYS A 204 19.63 -11.78 -17.27
N GLY A 205 18.31 -11.96 -17.39
CA GLY A 205 17.59 -12.99 -16.64
C GLY A 205 17.90 -14.40 -17.15
N LEU A 206 17.79 -15.39 -16.27
CA LEU A 206 17.94 -16.80 -16.62
C LEU A 206 16.74 -17.27 -17.46
N GLU A 207 17.04 -18.05 -18.50
CA GLU A 207 16.05 -18.61 -19.41
C GLU A 207 16.40 -20.06 -19.78
N PRO A 208 15.57 -21.05 -19.43
CA PRO A 208 14.37 -20.92 -18.60
C PRO A 208 14.70 -20.44 -17.18
N CYS A 209 13.82 -19.66 -16.58
CA CYS A 209 13.91 -19.21 -15.20
C CYS A 209 13.70 -20.41 -14.25
N PRO A 210 14.73 -20.83 -13.48
CA PRO A 210 14.61 -22.00 -12.60
C PRO A 210 13.67 -21.75 -11.42
N GLU A 211 13.47 -20.50 -11.01
CA GLU A 211 12.61 -20.16 -9.87
C GLU A 211 11.15 -20.54 -10.10
N LEU A 212 10.67 -20.52 -11.36
CA LEU A 212 9.29 -20.87 -11.70
C LEU A 212 8.91 -22.32 -11.35
N GLU A 213 9.89 -23.18 -11.04
CA GLU A 213 9.62 -24.56 -10.61
C GLU A 213 8.94 -24.58 -9.23
N LYS A 214 9.45 -23.81 -8.27
CA LYS A 214 9.03 -23.83 -6.85
C LYS A 214 8.63 -22.48 -6.28
N HIS A 215 8.75 -21.40 -7.05
CA HIS A 215 8.48 -20.04 -6.62
C HIS A 215 7.74 -19.25 -7.69
N ALA A 216 7.50 -17.97 -7.39
CA ALA A 216 6.77 -17.02 -8.20
C ALA A 216 5.38 -17.52 -8.62
N GLY A 217 4.66 -18.11 -7.67
CA GLY A 217 3.36 -18.72 -7.94
C GLY A 217 2.51 -18.94 -6.69
N ILE A 218 1.34 -19.53 -6.91
CA ILE A 218 0.36 -19.89 -5.88
C ILE A 218 0.10 -21.38 -5.98
N TRP A 219 0.06 -22.07 -4.84
CA TRP A 219 -0.24 -23.49 -4.71
C TRP A 219 -1.56 -23.69 -3.99
N GLN A 220 -2.33 -24.67 -4.46
CA GLN A 220 -3.58 -25.14 -3.87
C GLN A 220 -3.34 -26.39 -3.03
N PHE A 221 -3.97 -26.47 -1.88
CA PHE A 221 -3.90 -27.56 -0.92
C PHE A 221 -5.30 -27.93 -0.43
N GLU A 222 -5.47 -29.13 0.11
CA GLU A 222 -6.67 -29.50 0.88
C GLU A 222 -6.68 -28.76 2.23
N ALA A 223 -7.71 -27.94 2.49
CA ALA A 223 -7.75 -27.05 3.66
C ALA A 223 -7.85 -27.79 5.00
N ASN A 224 -8.39 -29.02 5.00
CA ASN A 224 -8.59 -29.82 6.21
C ASN A 224 -7.34 -30.60 6.66
N LYS A 225 -6.28 -30.64 5.83
CA LYS A 225 -5.03 -31.34 6.16
C LYS A 225 -4.04 -30.44 6.89
N ILE A 226 -3.19 -31.07 7.68
CA ILE A 226 -2.09 -30.43 8.42
C ILE A 226 -0.79 -31.22 8.20
N GLY A 227 0.35 -30.64 8.58
CA GLY A 227 1.67 -31.22 8.33
C GLY A 227 2.08 -31.22 6.86
N LEU A 228 1.49 -30.31 6.07
CA LEU A 228 1.73 -30.19 4.64
C LEU A 228 3.11 -29.59 4.35
N THR A 229 3.64 -29.91 3.18
CA THR A 229 4.78 -29.25 2.54
C THR A 229 4.37 -28.80 1.15
N GLN A 230 5.20 -28.00 0.47
CA GLN A 230 4.88 -27.56 -0.90
C GLN A 230 4.59 -28.73 -1.87
N GLU A 231 5.26 -29.87 -1.68
CA GLU A 231 5.09 -31.07 -2.53
C GLU A 231 3.70 -31.71 -2.38
N ASP A 232 2.98 -31.42 -1.30
CA ASP A 232 1.60 -31.88 -1.08
C ASP A 232 0.56 -31.01 -1.79
N GLY A 233 0.98 -29.87 -2.37
CA GLY A 233 0.11 -28.93 -3.08
C GLY A 233 0.27 -29.01 -4.59
N THR A 234 -0.78 -28.60 -5.30
CA THR A 234 -0.77 -28.45 -6.75
C THR A 234 -0.46 -27.01 -7.10
N LYS A 235 0.48 -26.77 -8.02
CA LYS A 235 0.74 -25.41 -8.53
C LYS A 235 -0.50 -24.91 -9.27
N PHE A 236 -1.16 -23.92 -8.68
CA PHE A 236 -2.40 -23.34 -9.18
C PHE A 236 -2.13 -22.21 -10.18
N ALA A 237 -1.13 -21.38 -9.91
CA ALA A 237 -0.72 -20.29 -10.80
C ALA A 237 0.79 -20.04 -10.74
N THR A 238 1.33 -19.41 -11.78
CA THR A 238 2.75 -19.08 -11.93
C THR A 238 2.95 -17.67 -12.50
N GLY A 239 4.20 -17.23 -12.58
CA GLY A 239 4.56 -15.93 -13.15
C GLY A 239 4.11 -14.73 -12.30
N ILE A 240 4.09 -14.90 -10.98
CA ILE A 240 3.74 -13.86 -10.01
C ILE A 240 4.89 -13.68 -9.02
N ARG A 241 5.71 -12.61 -9.15
CA ARG A 241 6.91 -12.38 -8.34
C ARG A 241 6.66 -12.49 -6.83
N SER A 242 5.71 -11.70 -6.31
CA SER A 242 5.47 -11.60 -4.88
C SER A 242 4.00 -11.28 -4.60
N VAL A 243 3.36 -12.15 -3.80
CA VAL A 243 1.96 -12.01 -3.36
C VAL A 243 1.95 -11.77 -1.87
N VAL A 244 1.50 -10.59 -1.47
CA VAL A 244 1.37 -10.23 -0.05
C VAL A 244 -0.08 -10.19 0.39
N GLY A 245 -1.03 -9.90 -0.51
CA GLY A 245 -2.46 -9.99 -0.28
C GLY A 245 -3.14 -10.95 -1.26
N MET A 246 -4.01 -11.82 -0.75
CA MET A 246 -4.91 -12.63 -1.57
C MET A 246 -6.22 -12.88 -0.83
N LYS A 247 -7.32 -12.99 -1.57
CA LYS A 247 -8.64 -13.26 -1.01
C LYS A 247 -9.48 -14.01 -2.03
N TRP A 248 -10.25 -14.98 -1.55
CA TRP A 248 -11.30 -15.61 -2.34
C TRP A 248 -12.50 -14.68 -2.42
N ASN A 249 -13.04 -14.48 -3.62
CA ASN A 249 -14.31 -13.79 -3.81
C ASN A 249 -15.44 -14.84 -3.92
N PRO A 250 -16.31 -14.98 -2.92
CA PRO A 250 -17.38 -15.98 -2.96
C PRO A 250 -18.46 -15.66 -4.00
N LYS A 251 -18.54 -14.41 -4.48
CA LYS A 251 -19.55 -13.97 -5.45
C LYS A 251 -19.31 -14.56 -6.84
N ASP A 252 -18.07 -14.55 -7.31
CA ASP A 252 -17.67 -15.05 -8.63
C ASP A 252 -16.82 -16.33 -8.56
N LYS A 253 -16.60 -16.86 -7.35
CA LYS A 253 -15.84 -18.09 -7.08
C LYS A 253 -14.45 -18.06 -7.68
N SER A 254 -13.75 -16.95 -7.50
CA SER A 254 -12.39 -16.75 -8.00
C SER A 254 -11.44 -16.31 -6.91
N LEU A 255 -10.19 -16.76 -7.00
CA LEU A 255 -9.11 -16.25 -6.17
C LEU A 255 -8.64 -14.92 -6.75
N TYR A 256 -8.51 -13.90 -5.92
CA TYR A 256 -7.86 -12.65 -6.29
C TYR A 256 -6.57 -12.47 -5.52
N ALA A 257 -5.54 -11.98 -6.19
CA ALA A 257 -4.25 -11.69 -5.60
C ALA A 257 -3.75 -10.32 -6.04
N VAL A 258 -3.08 -9.63 -5.13
CA VAL A 258 -2.32 -8.43 -5.46
C VAL A 258 -0.83 -8.78 -5.57
N GLY A 259 -0.22 -8.37 -6.68
CA GLY A 259 1.16 -8.71 -7.02
C GLY A 259 2.08 -7.50 -6.97
N ASN A 260 3.23 -7.66 -6.31
CA ASN A 260 4.32 -6.68 -6.33
C ASN A 260 5.25 -6.97 -7.52
N GLY A 261 5.46 -5.97 -8.39
CA GLY A 261 6.21 -6.06 -9.65
C GLY A 261 7.74 -6.13 -9.49
N ILE A 262 8.47 -6.05 -10.61
CA ILE A 262 9.95 -6.02 -10.62
C ILE A 262 10.43 -4.62 -10.21
N ASP A 263 11.51 -4.54 -9.45
CA ASP A 263 12.08 -3.28 -8.98
C ASP A 263 13.10 -2.71 -10.00
N ASN A 264 13.67 -1.54 -9.73
CA ASN A 264 14.91 -1.01 -10.31
C ASN A 264 14.94 -0.85 -11.85
N PHE A 265 13.81 -0.56 -12.51
CA PHE A 265 13.74 -0.51 -13.98
C PHE A 265 14.78 0.42 -14.64
N HIS A 266 14.97 1.65 -14.15
CA HIS A 266 15.99 2.56 -14.70
C HIS A 266 17.41 2.16 -14.27
N THR A 267 17.58 1.68 -13.04
CA THR A 267 18.89 1.22 -12.54
C THR A 267 19.38 0.00 -13.33
N MET A 268 18.47 -0.92 -13.66
CA MET A 268 18.77 -2.11 -14.45
C MET A 268 18.82 -1.83 -15.95
N PHE A 269 17.97 -0.96 -16.47
CA PHE A 269 17.85 -0.73 -17.91
C PHE A 269 17.82 0.78 -18.24
N PRO A 270 18.91 1.51 -17.94
CA PRO A 270 18.93 2.97 -18.07
C PRO A 270 18.80 3.47 -19.51
N ASP A 271 19.14 2.63 -20.49
CA ASP A 271 19.01 2.93 -21.92
C ASP A 271 17.58 2.68 -22.46
N VAL A 272 16.73 1.99 -21.69
CA VAL A 272 15.36 1.61 -22.08
C VAL A 272 14.33 2.46 -21.35
N TYR A 273 14.48 2.62 -20.03
CA TYR A 273 13.55 3.38 -19.22
C TYR A 273 14.17 4.66 -18.70
N SER A 274 13.44 5.76 -18.84
CA SER A 274 13.72 6.97 -18.07
C SER A 274 13.49 6.74 -16.58
N LYS A 275 14.08 7.61 -15.74
CA LYS A 275 13.78 7.65 -14.30
C LYS A 275 12.29 7.82 -14.01
N TRP A 276 11.58 8.58 -14.86
CA TRP A 276 10.13 8.76 -14.73
C TRP A 276 9.39 7.46 -14.97
N GLN A 277 9.65 6.78 -16.10
CA GLN A 277 9.03 5.49 -16.40
C GLN A 277 9.30 4.49 -15.28
N ALA A 278 10.54 4.42 -14.79
CA ALA A 278 10.88 3.53 -13.68
C ALA A 278 10.16 3.86 -12.37
N ALA A 279 9.70 5.09 -12.15
CA ALA A 279 8.93 5.46 -10.96
C ALA A 279 7.44 5.08 -11.07
N VAL A 280 6.93 4.78 -12.26
CA VAL A 280 5.53 4.39 -12.50
C VAL A 280 5.37 3.02 -13.15
N LEU A 281 6.45 2.37 -13.55
CA LEU A 281 6.50 1.03 -14.13
C LEU A 281 7.54 0.16 -13.42
N PRO A 282 7.36 -1.17 -13.42
CA PRO A 282 6.22 -1.91 -13.93
C PRO A 282 4.99 -1.73 -13.05
N SER A 283 3.81 -2.04 -13.59
CA SER A 283 2.57 -1.87 -12.82
C SER A 283 2.48 -2.87 -11.67
N GLU A 284 1.99 -2.40 -10.53
CA GLU A 284 1.40 -3.30 -9.52
C GLU A 284 0.08 -3.83 -10.06
N LYS A 285 -0.37 -5.02 -9.63
CA LYS A 285 -1.49 -5.71 -10.28
C LYS A 285 -2.51 -6.24 -9.28
N LEU A 286 -3.80 -6.06 -9.59
CA LEU A 286 -4.87 -6.92 -9.07
C LEU A 286 -5.17 -7.99 -10.12
N MET A 287 -5.07 -9.25 -9.72
CA MET A 287 -5.16 -10.41 -10.61
C MET A 287 -6.33 -11.30 -10.19
N ARG A 288 -7.16 -11.72 -11.16
CA ARG A 288 -8.16 -12.78 -10.99
C ARG A 288 -7.52 -14.12 -11.37
N VAL A 289 -7.06 -14.85 -10.37
CA VAL A 289 -6.25 -16.06 -10.50
C VAL A 289 -7.13 -17.29 -10.63
N THR A 290 -6.96 -18.01 -11.73
CA THR A 290 -7.60 -19.31 -11.98
C THR A 290 -6.55 -20.41 -12.13
N GLU A 291 -6.98 -21.67 -12.13
CA GLU A 291 -6.05 -22.79 -12.34
C GLU A 291 -5.31 -22.64 -13.67
N GLY A 292 -3.99 -22.75 -13.63
CA GLY A 292 -3.11 -22.62 -14.79
C GLY A 292 -2.73 -21.18 -15.16
N SER A 293 -3.24 -20.16 -14.44
CA SER A 293 -2.91 -18.77 -14.74
C SER A 293 -1.40 -18.50 -14.72
N ASN A 294 -0.94 -17.69 -15.67
CA ASN A 294 0.44 -17.26 -15.80
C ASN A 294 0.55 -15.76 -16.11
N TYR A 295 0.99 -14.99 -15.13
CA TYR A 295 1.07 -13.53 -15.22
C TYR A 295 2.43 -12.98 -15.69
N GLY A 296 3.24 -13.84 -16.28
CA GLY A 296 4.35 -13.46 -17.13
C GLY A 296 5.68 -13.16 -16.46
N TRP A 297 5.74 -12.94 -15.14
CA TRP A 297 7.04 -12.80 -14.47
C TRP A 297 7.88 -14.08 -14.67
N PRO A 298 9.20 -13.99 -14.90
CA PRO A 298 10.03 -12.77 -15.01
C PRO A 298 10.09 -12.21 -16.44
N TYR A 299 9.48 -12.90 -17.40
CA TYR A 299 9.66 -12.70 -18.82
C TYR A 299 8.92 -11.48 -19.39
N ALA A 300 7.84 -11.08 -18.75
CA ALA A 300 7.02 -9.94 -19.13
C ALA A 300 6.54 -9.19 -17.88
N TYR A 301 6.14 -7.95 -18.08
CA TYR A 301 5.46 -7.13 -17.07
C TYR A 301 4.24 -6.45 -17.70
N TYR A 302 3.27 -6.05 -16.88
CA TYR A 302 2.12 -5.28 -17.35
C TYR A 302 2.43 -3.79 -17.28
N ASP A 303 2.11 -3.07 -18.36
CA ASP A 303 2.20 -1.63 -18.45
C ASP A 303 0.77 -1.05 -18.45
N HIS A 304 0.37 -0.40 -17.35
CA HIS A 304 -0.97 0.16 -17.19
C HIS A 304 -1.18 1.42 -18.02
N ILE A 305 -0.11 2.10 -18.46
CA ILE A 305 -0.18 3.26 -19.35
C ILE A 305 -0.51 2.78 -20.76
N GLN A 306 0.16 1.72 -21.21
CA GLN A 306 -0.10 1.09 -22.51
C GLN A 306 -1.27 0.09 -22.49
N LYS A 307 -1.74 -0.28 -21.29
CA LYS A 307 -2.79 -1.28 -21.02
C LYS A 307 -2.51 -2.64 -21.66
N LYS A 308 -1.27 -3.13 -21.58
CA LYS A 308 -0.86 -4.42 -22.16
C LYS A 308 0.35 -5.03 -21.46
N ASN A 309 0.54 -6.33 -21.65
CA ASN A 309 1.79 -7.01 -21.30
C ASN A 309 2.92 -6.65 -22.30
N VAL A 310 4.11 -6.38 -21.77
CA VAL A 310 5.31 -6.01 -22.53
C VAL A 310 6.47 -6.94 -22.15
N LEU A 311 7.31 -7.29 -23.12
CA LEU A 311 8.49 -8.11 -22.90
C LEU A 311 9.47 -7.39 -21.96
N GLN A 312 9.99 -8.10 -20.97
CA GLN A 312 10.91 -7.54 -20.00
C GLN A 312 12.32 -7.34 -20.64
N PRO A 313 13.04 -6.23 -20.39
CA PRO A 313 14.28 -5.92 -21.13
C PRO A 313 15.45 -6.90 -20.97
N GLY A 314 15.63 -7.47 -19.78
CA GLY A 314 16.57 -8.58 -19.52
C GLY A 314 16.28 -9.85 -20.33
N TYR A 315 15.14 -9.91 -21.03
CA TYR A 315 14.75 -10.95 -21.98
C TYR A 315 14.56 -10.43 -23.41
N GLY A 316 15.13 -9.27 -23.74
CA GLY A 316 15.11 -8.69 -25.09
C GLY A 316 13.97 -7.72 -25.38
N GLY A 317 13.25 -7.27 -24.35
CA GLY A 317 12.28 -6.18 -24.47
C GLY A 317 12.93 -4.80 -24.58
N ASP A 318 12.17 -3.85 -25.12
CA ASP A 318 12.57 -2.45 -25.34
C ASP A 318 11.54 -1.45 -24.79
N GLY A 319 10.60 -1.93 -23.96
CA GLY A 319 9.49 -1.13 -23.42
C GLY A 319 8.27 -1.06 -24.34
N GLU A 320 8.32 -1.61 -25.55
CA GLU A 320 7.19 -1.60 -26.51
C GLU A 320 6.86 -3.00 -27.06
N THR A 321 7.88 -3.81 -27.28
CA THR A 321 7.80 -5.14 -27.87
C THR A 321 6.96 -6.07 -27.01
N ILE A 322 5.90 -6.63 -27.60
CA ILE A 322 5.05 -7.62 -26.93
C ILE A 322 5.72 -8.99 -27.00
N GLY A 323 6.04 -9.50 -28.20
CA GLY A 323 6.68 -10.81 -28.38
C GLY A 323 5.93 -11.93 -27.63
N ARG A 324 6.67 -12.73 -26.85
CA ARG A 324 6.07 -13.78 -26.01
C ARG A 324 5.17 -13.26 -24.88
N ALA A 325 5.19 -11.95 -24.59
CA ALA A 325 4.32 -11.38 -23.56
C ALA A 325 2.83 -11.55 -23.87
N ALA A 326 2.48 -11.71 -25.16
CA ALA A 326 1.11 -11.96 -25.63
C ALA A 326 0.50 -13.28 -25.12
N GLN A 327 1.32 -14.22 -24.63
CA GLN A 327 0.84 -15.52 -24.14
C GLN A 327 0.45 -15.49 -22.65
N PHE A 328 0.74 -14.41 -21.94
CA PHE A 328 0.52 -14.30 -20.50
C PHE A 328 -0.78 -13.58 -20.21
N ASP A 329 -1.39 -13.95 -19.09
CA ASP A 329 -2.64 -13.39 -18.63
C ASP A 329 -2.50 -11.90 -18.29
N GLU A 330 -3.55 -11.14 -18.55
CA GLU A 330 -3.65 -9.74 -18.16
C GLU A 330 -4.30 -9.62 -16.77
N PRO A 331 -3.87 -8.67 -15.94
CA PRO A 331 -4.52 -8.41 -14.66
C PRO A 331 -5.91 -7.82 -14.87
N VAL A 332 -6.74 -7.88 -13.82
CA VAL A 332 -8.04 -7.17 -13.78
C VAL A 332 -7.82 -5.67 -13.93
N ILE A 333 -6.78 -5.16 -13.26
CA ILE A 333 -6.32 -3.78 -13.36
C ILE A 333 -4.84 -3.67 -12.96
N GLY A 334 -4.14 -2.75 -13.60
CA GLY A 334 -2.79 -2.33 -13.21
C GLY A 334 -2.80 -0.98 -12.50
N PHE A 335 -1.93 -0.80 -11.51
CA PHE A 335 -1.71 0.44 -10.77
C PHE A 335 -0.32 1.01 -11.10
N PRO A 336 -0.06 2.28 -10.79
CA PRO A 336 1.30 2.81 -10.86
C PRO A 336 2.29 1.96 -10.07
N GLY A 337 3.49 1.85 -10.61
CA GLY A 337 4.54 0.99 -10.06
C GLY A 337 4.94 1.35 -8.65
N HIS A 338 5.38 0.31 -7.94
CA HIS A 338 5.99 0.39 -6.61
C HIS A 338 5.06 0.86 -5.49
N TRP A 339 3.74 0.90 -5.70
CA TRP A 339 2.80 1.27 -4.64
C TRP A 339 2.67 0.20 -3.56
N ALA A 340 3.17 -1.01 -3.84
CA ALA A 340 3.29 -2.10 -2.91
C ALA A 340 1.94 -2.50 -2.29
N PRO A 341 1.04 -3.14 -3.05
CA PRO A 341 -0.24 -3.62 -2.52
C PRO A 341 0.00 -4.78 -1.55
N MET A 342 -0.56 -4.67 -0.33
CA MET A 342 -0.32 -5.60 0.77
C MET A 342 -1.52 -6.44 1.16
N ASP A 343 -2.74 -5.99 0.85
CA ASP A 343 -3.95 -6.73 1.19
C ASP A 343 -5.09 -6.40 0.23
N VAL A 344 -6.04 -7.32 0.10
CA VAL A 344 -7.23 -7.18 -0.73
C VAL A 344 -8.45 -7.71 0.02
N LEU A 345 -9.54 -6.95 0.00
CA LEU A 345 -10.77 -7.27 0.70
C LEU A 345 -11.98 -7.08 -0.20
N PHE A 346 -12.80 -8.13 -0.33
CA PHE A 346 -14.15 -8.04 -0.86
C PHE A 346 -15.11 -7.72 0.29
N TYR A 347 -15.80 -6.60 0.17
CA TYR A 347 -16.70 -6.16 1.23
C TYR A 347 -18.05 -6.86 1.12
N ASP A 348 -18.43 -7.55 2.20
CA ASP A 348 -19.64 -8.34 2.34
C ASP A 348 -20.61 -7.78 3.40
N GLY A 349 -20.17 -6.78 4.16
CA GLY A 349 -20.97 -6.12 5.18
C GLY A 349 -22.14 -5.30 4.61
N ASP A 350 -23.05 -4.90 5.50
CA ASP A 350 -24.23 -4.11 5.13
C ASP A 350 -24.11 -2.62 5.49
N GLN A 351 -23.06 -2.19 6.19
CA GLN A 351 -22.96 -0.83 6.72
C GLN A 351 -22.64 0.22 5.64
N PHE A 352 -21.82 -0.12 4.64
CA PHE A 352 -21.39 0.81 3.61
C PHE A 352 -22.43 0.93 2.47
N PRO A 353 -22.36 1.98 1.63
CA PRO A 353 -23.16 2.06 0.41
C PRO A 353 -22.99 0.83 -0.50
N ASP A 354 -24.08 0.39 -1.16
CA ASP A 354 -24.14 -0.85 -1.94
C ASP A 354 -23.06 -1.00 -3.01
N ARG A 355 -22.58 0.12 -3.56
CA ARG A 355 -21.48 0.13 -4.54
C ARG A 355 -20.22 -0.59 -4.04
N TYR A 356 -19.94 -0.56 -2.73
CA TYR A 356 -18.74 -1.16 -2.17
C TYR A 356 -18.81 -2.69 -2.08
N LYS A 357 -20.00 -3.28 -2.24
CA LYS A 357 -20.19 -4.75 -2.32
C LYS A 357 -19.77 -5.36 -3.65
N ASN A 358 -19.58 -4.52 -4.67
CA ASN A 358 -19.26 -4.94 -6.03
C ASN A 358 -17.87 -4.41 -6.39
N GLY A 359 -16.85 -4.95 -5.76
CA GLY A 359 -15.48 -4.51 -5.98
C GLY A 359 -14.54 -4.96 -4.86
N ALA A 360 -13.32 -4.44 -4.89
CA ALA A 360 -12.27 -4.79 -3.94
C ALA A 360 -11.64 -3.55 -3.32
N PHE A 361 -11.48 -3.56 -1.99
CA PHE A 361 -10.58 -2.65 -1.30
C PHE A 361 -9.15 -3.19 -1.37
N ILE A 362 -8.17 -2.30 -1.57
CA ILE A 362 -6.75 -2.66 -1.65
C ILE A 362 -5.95 -1.71 -0.78
N ALA A 363 -5.17 -2.26 0.14
CA ALA A 363 -4.24 -1.48 0.96
C ALA A 363 -2.88 -1.38 0.26
N PHE A 364 -2.47 -0.16 -0.07
CA PHE A 364 -1.17 0.12 -0.64
C PHE A 364 -0.23 0.69 0.44
N HIS A 365 0.92 0.06 0.57
CA HIS A 365 1.86 0.30 1.68
C HIS A 365 2.85 1.43 1.39
N GLY A 366 2.94 1.80 0.13
CA GLY A 366 3.77 2.88 -0.37
C GLY A 366 5.20 2.47 -0.69
N SER A 367 5.76 3.18 -1.65
CA SER A 367 6.97 2.82 -2.37
C SER A 367 8.27 2.98 -1.60
N THR A 368 9.28 2.22 -2.03
CA THR A 368 10.70 2.40 -1.71
C THR A 368 11.58 2.66 -2.95
N ASP A 369 11.02 2.67 -4.15
CA ASP A 369 11.78 2.60 -5.42
C ASP A 369 11.26 3.55 -6.49
N ARG A 370 11.17 4.84 -6.14
CA ARG A 370 10.68 5.89 -7.06
C ARG A 370 11.63 7.06 -7.23
N ALA A 371 12.83 7.00 -6.64
CA ALA A 371 13.78 8.09 -6.73
C ALA A 371 14.10 8.43 -8.22
N PRO A 372 14.11 9.71 -8.60
CA PRO A 372 14.11 10.91 -7.77
C PRO A 372 12.72 11.52 -7.52
N TYR A 373 11.63 10.82 -7.81
CA TYR A 373 10.25 11.28 -7.57
C TYR A 373 9.80 10.97 -6.13
N PRO A 374 8.69 11.57 -5.65
CA PRO A 374 8.10 11.19 -4.36
C PRO A 374 7.88 9.69 -4.26
N GLN A 375 7.95 9.14 -3.05
CA GLN A 375 7.36 7.84 -2.78
C GLN A 375 5.83 7.97 -2.90
N ALA A 376 5.15 6.94 -3.41
CA ALA A 376 3.68 6.95 -3.57
C ALA A 376 3.04 5.64 -3.15
N GLY A 377 1.72 5.67 -3.02
CA GLY A 377 0.85 4.53 -2.75
C GLY A 377 0.34 4.47 -1.33
N PHE A 378 0.64 5.40 -0.42
CA PHE A 378 0.24 5.30 1.01
C PHE A 378 -1.28 5.47 1.26
N VAL A 379 -2.12 4.64 0.65
CA VAL A 379 -3.58 4.80 0.58
C VAL A 379 -4.30 3.45 0.63
N VAL A 380 -5.59 3.49 0.94
CA VAL A 380 -6.51 2.38 0.62
C VAL A 380 -7.36 2.79 -0.58
N CYS A 381 -7.34 1.99 -1.64
CA CYS A 381 -8.15 2.22 -2.83
C CYS A 381 -9.36 1.28 -2.87
N PHE A 382 -10.34 1.62 -3.69
CA PHE A 382 -11.45 0.75 -4.09
C PHE A 382 -11.45 0.56 -5.61
N VAL A 383 -11.57 -0.68 -6.07
CA VAL A 383 -11.72 -1.03 -7.49
C VAL A 383 -13.15 -1.52 -7.73
N PRO A 384 -13.99 -0.78 -8.46
CA PRO A 384 -15.38 -1.17 -8.70
C PRO A 384 -15.47 -2.26 -9.77
N PHE A 385 -16.24 -3.31 -9.51
CA PHE A 385 -16.46 -4.42 -10.44
C PHE A 385 -17.86 -4.40 -11.03
N ASP A 386 -18.02 -4.97 -12.22
CA ASP A 386 -19.31 -5.25 -12.82
C ASP A 386 -19.88 -6.57 -12.28
N GLU A 387 -20.99 -7.01 -12.86
CA GLU A 387 -21.60 -8.30 -12.52
C GLU A 387 -20.78 -9.52 -12.95
N ASN A 388 -19.82 -9.35 -13.87
CA ASN A 388 -18.93 -10.40 -14.39
C ASN A 388 -17.57 -10.45 -13.67
N GLY A 389 -17.37 -9.60 -12.65
CA GLY A 389 -16.09 -9.47 -11.93
C GLY A 389 -15.01 -8.75 -12.73
N GLU A 390 -15.39 -8.02 -13.79
CA GLU A 390 -14.48 -7.13 -14.53
C GLU A 390 -14.45 -5.74 -13.89
N SER A 391 -13.31 -5.06 -13.91
CA SER A 391 -13.25 -3.68 -13.42
C SER A 391 -14.11 -2.77 -14.30
N THR A 392 -15.04 -2.04 -13.68
CA THR A 392 -15.96 -1.11 -14.38
C THR A 392 -15.36 0.26 -14.66
N GLY A 393 -14.16 0.52 -14.16
CA GLY A 393 -13.53 1.82 -14.31
C GLY A 393 -12.18 1.93 -13.64
N GLU A 394 -11.77 3.17 -13.44
CA GLU A 394 -10.56 3.52 -12.70
C GLU A 394 -10.75 3.21 -11.21
N TRP A 395 -9.66 2.88 -10.53
CA TRP A 395 -9.65 2.75 -9.08
C TRP A 395 -9.89 4.10 -8.39
N GLU A 396 -10.48 4.08 -7.21
CA GLU A 396 -10.83 5.25 -6.41
C GLU A 396 -10.01 5.29 -5.12
N VAL A 397 -9.62 6.47 -4.64
CA VAL A 397 -9.05 6.59 -3.29
C VAL A 397 -10.19 6.48 -2.28
N PHE A 398 -10.13 5.50 -1.40
CA PHE A 398 -11.11 5.33 -0.33
C PHE A 398 -10.62 5.93 0.99
N ALA A 399 -9.36 5.70 1.36
CA ALA A 399 -8.77 6.30 2.55
C ALA A 399 -7.37 6.83 2.25
N ASP A 400 -7.10 8.04 2.75
CA ASP A 400 -5.81 8.73 2.73
C ASP A 400 -5.51 9.32 4.12
N GLY A 401 -4.35 9.95 4.32
CA GLY A 401 -3.90 10.56 5.57
C GLY A 401 -2.76 9.79 6.23
N PHE A 402 -2.39 8.62 5.69
CA PHE A 402 -1.40 7.74 6.29
C PHE A 402 0.03 8.31 6.26
N ALA A 403 0.45 8.86 5.12
CA ALA A 403 1.76 9.50 5.00
C ALA A 403 1.89 10.73 5.91
N ASN A 404 0.79 11.48 6.06
CA ASN A 404 0.70 12.75 6.79
C ASN A 404 1.76 13.79 6.37
N LEU A 405 2.02 13.86 5.06
CA LEU A 405 2.97 14.77 4.43
C LEU A 405 2.39 15.19 3.08
N GLU A 406 2.72 16.39 2.59
CA GLU A 406 2.38 16.78 1.22
C GLU A 406 3.26 16.06 0.19
N VAL A 407 4.54 15.88 0.53
CA VAL A 407 5.52 15.18 -0.30
C VAL A 407 6.31 14.18 0.55
N VAL A 408 6.41 12.94 0.07
CA VAL A 408 7.15 11.86 0.73
C VAL A 408 8.47 11.65 0.01
N ALA A 409 9.56 12.27 0.50
CA ALA A 409 10.89 12.10 -0.10
C ALA A 409 11.44 10.69 0.15
N ASN A 410 11.41 10.25 1.41
CA ASN A 410 11.81 8.91 1.82
C ASN A 410 10.63 8.14 2.38
N THR A 411 10.60 6.84 2.15
CA THR A 411 9.54 5.97 2.67
C THR A 411 9.46 5.98 4.18
N SER A 412 10.59 6.20 4.86
CA SER A 412 10.67 6.32 6.32
C SER A 412 9.96 7.55 6.88
N ASP A 413 9.70 8.55 6.04
CA ASP A 413 9.10 9.81 6.46
C ASP A 413 7.58 9.69 6.63
N ALA A 414 6.96 8.72 5.92
CA ALA A 414 5.56 8.40 6.08
C ALA A 414 5.27 7.92 7.51
N ILE A 415 4.35 8.60 8.21
CA ILE A 415 4.03 8.27 9.61
C ILE A 415 3.41 6.88 9.72
N TYR A 416 2.45 6.59 8.85
CA TYR A 416 1.72 5.34 8.80
C TYR A 416 1.79 4.75 7.38
N ARG A 417 1.73 3.42 7.30
CA ARG A 417 1.74 2.70 6.02
C ARG A 417 0.66 1.61 6.03
N PRO A 418 -0.43 1.77 5.24
CA PRO A 418 -1.55 0.82 5.19
C PRO A 418 -1.07 -0.61 4.94
N MET A 419 -1.72 -1.58 5.58
CA MET A 419 -1.21 -2.94 5.60
C MET A 419 -2.30 -4.00 5.51
N GLY A 420 -3.11 -4.18 6.55
CA GLY A 420 -4.15 -5.22 6.61
C GLY A 420 -5.54 -4.62 6.61
N LEU A 421 -6.49 -5.35 6.03
CA LEU A 421 -7.90 -5.00 5.91
C LEU A 421 -8.79 -6.12 6.48
N SER A 422 -9.87 -5.77 7.17
CA SER A 422 -10.85 -6.76 7.61
C SER A 422 -12.23 -6.12 7.85
N THR A 423 -13.31 -6.85 7.59
CA THR A 423 -14.68 -6.41 7.92
C THR A 423 -15.04 -6.90 9.32
N GLY A 424 -15.62 -6.03 10.16
CA GLY A 424 -16.21 -6.41 11.44
C GLY A 424 -17.62 -6.98 11.31
N PRO A 425 -18.17 -7.58 12.38
CA PRO A 425 -19.50 -8.22 12.36
C PRO A 425 -20.66 -7.25 12.10
N ASP A 426 -20.45 -5.95 12.33
CA ASP A 426 -21.41 -4.87 12.07
C ASP A 426 -21.28 -4.29 10.64
N GLY A 427 -20.39 -4.83 9.82
CA GLY A 427 -20.07 -4.33 8.50
C GLY A 427 -19.14 -3.11 8.48
N SER A 428 -18.52 -2.70 9.58
CA SER A 428 -17.46 -1.68 9.55
C SER A 428 -16.16 -2.24 8.96
N LEU A 429 -15.33 -1.38 8.36
CA LEU A 429 -14.03 -1.75 7.78
C LEU A 429 -12.92 -1.42 8.76
N TYR A 430 -12.00 -2.35 9.00
CA TYR A 430 -10.81 -2.15 9.81
C TYR A 430 -9.57 -2.04 8.92
N ILE A 431 -8.70 -1.10 9.26
CA ILE A 431 -7.43 -0.86 8.57
C ILE A 431 -6.31 -0.89 9.60
N SER A 432 -5.30 -1.73 9.38
CA SER A 432 -4.05 -1.68 10.14
C SER A 432 -2.95 -0.95 9.36
N GLU A 433 -2.00 -0.40 10.10
CA GLU A 433 -0.74 0.09 9.54
C GLU A 433 0.47 -0.55 10.22
N SER A 434 1.60 -0.55 9.52
CA SER A 434 2.75 -1.39 9.88
C SER A 434 3.93 -0.70 10.57
N ASN A 435 3.94 0.63 10.65
CA ASN A 435 5.00 1.38 11.32
C ASN A 435 4.79 1.38 12.83
N LYS A 436 3.60 1.76 13.30
CA LYS A 436 3.27 1.86 14.74
C LYS A 436 2.26 0.80 15.21
N GLY A 437 1.54 0.16 14.30
CA GLY A 437 0.43 -0.74 14.60
C GLY A 437 -0.86 -0.02 14.97
N LYS A 438 -1.08 1.19 14.47
CA LYS A 438 -2.39 1.84 14.61
C LYS A 438 -3.45 1.01 13.87
N ILE A 439 -4.63 0.88 14.47
CA ILE A 439 -5.79 0.26 13.83
C ILE A 439 -6.95 1.26 13.85
N TRP A 440 -7.52 1.52 12.68
CA TRP A 440 -8.75 2.29 12.53
C TRP A 440 -9.93 1.37 12.27
N ARG A 441 -11.10 1.79 12.73
CA ARG A 441 -12.42 1.27 12.35
C ARG A 441 -13.16 2.36 11.59
N ILE A 442 -13.51 2.08 10.36
CA ILE A 442 -14.20 2.97 9.43
C ILE A 442 -15.68 2.60 9.41
N MET A 443 -16.52 3.58 9.68
CA MET A 443 -17.96 3.44 9.80
C MET A 443 -18.68 4.37 8.82
N TYR A 444 -19.88 4.00 8.39
CA TYR A 444 -20.70 4.84 7.51
C TYR A 444 -21.96 5.32 8.24
N HIS A 445 -22.12 6.63 8.36
CA HIS A 445 -23.27 7.29 8.98
C HIS A 445 -24.08 8.16 7.99
N GLY A 446 -23.67 8.18 6.72
CA GLY A 446 -24.39 8.92 5.66
C GLY A 446 -25.64 8.21 5.14
N ASP A 447 -26.35 8.86 4.22
CA ASP A 447 -27.44 8.25 3.46
C ASP A 447 -26.89 7.38 2.34
N LYS A 448 -27.16 6.06 2.38
CA LYS A 448 -26.67 5.11 1.36
C LYS A 448 -27.28 5.37 -0.01
N SER A 449 -28.54 5.80 -0.06
CA SER A 449 -29.28 6.01 -1.32
C SER A 449 -28.80 7.24 -2.08
N GLY A 450 -28.28 8.24 -1.36
CA GLY A 450 -27.69 9.45 -1.92
C GLY A 450 -26.18 9.38 -2.16
N PHE A 451 -25.51 8.26 -1.87
CA PHE A 451 -24.06 8.18 -1.98
C PHE A 451 -23.60 8.10 -3.44
N GLY A 452 -22.82 9.08 -3.90
CA GLY A 452 -22.32 9.14 -5.27
C GLY A 452 -21.18 10.13 -5.44
N ARG A 453 -21.15 10.78 -6.61
CA ARG A 453 -20.04 11.67 -7.01
C ARG A 453 -19.80 12.81 -6.02
N GLU A 454 -20.85 13.37 -5.42
CA GLU A 454 -20.68 14.46 -4.44
C GLU A 454 -19.94 13.99 -3.19
N GLN A 455 -20.25 12.79 -2.69
CA GLN A 455 -19.62 12.24 -1.50
C GLN A 455 -18.16 11.82 -1.75
N LEU A 456 -17.83 11.49 -2.99
CA LEU A 456 -16.47 11.11 -3.42
C LEU A 456 -15.60 12.29 -3.85
N ALA A 457 -16.19 13.48 -4.05
CA ALA A 457 -15.50 14.60 -4.70
C ALA A 457 -14.17 14.99 -4.02
N SER A 458 -14.13 15.01 -2.69
CA SER A 458 -12.89 15.34 -1.95
C SER A 458 -11.80 14.28 -2.12
N MET A 459 -12.18 13.00 -2.25
CA MET A 459 -11.21 11.92 -2.45
C MET A 459 -10.67 11.92 -3.88
N GLU A 460 -11.48 12.32 -4.86
CA GLU A 460 -11.03 12.53 -6.23
C GLU A 460 -10.07 13.73 -6.33
N GLU A 461 -10.34 14.82 -5.60
CA GLU A 461 -9.39 15.94 -5.49
C GLU A 461 -8.07 15.50 -4.86
N ILE A 462 -8.11 14.72 -3.78
CA ILE A 462 -6.92 14.12 -3.15
C ILE A 462 -6.12 13.28 -4.16
N LYS A 463 -6.80 12.41 -4.92
CA LYS A 463 -6.18 11.57 -5.95
C LYS A 463 -5.42 12.39 -6.98
N GLN A 464 -5.94 13.56 -7.35
CA GLN A 464 -5.36 14.42 -8.38
C GLN A 464 -4.26 15.36 -7.86
N THR A 465 -4.22 15.63 -6.55
CA THR A 465 -3.37 16.68 -5.98
C THR A 465 -2.20 16.14 -5.14
N LYS A 466 -2.38 15.05 -4.40
CA LYS A 466 -1.34 14.52 -3.50
C LYS A 466 -0.20 13.90 -4.28
N SER A 467 1.04 14.30 -3.99
CA SER A 467 2.25 13.88 -4.73
C SER A 467 2.51 12.37 -4.65
N TYR A 468 1.97 11.73 -3.62
CA TYR A 468 2.12 10.31 -3.34
C TYR A 468 0.91 9.48 -3.82
N ILE A 469 0.01 10.06 -4.62
CA ILE A 469 -1.14 9.38 -5.24
C ILE A 469 -1.24 9.69 -6.73
N LYS A 470 -1.04 10.95 -7.14
CA LYS A 470 -1.06 11.32 -8.56
C LYS A 470 0.16 10.75 -9.28
N ASP A 471 0.03 10.57 -10.60
CA ASP A 471 1.20 10.34 -11.44
C ASP A 471 2.12 11.58 -11.39
N PRO A 472 3.42 11.41 -11.14
CA PRO A 472 4.32 12.53 -11.06
C PRO A 472 4.49 13.19 -12.43
N ASP A 473 4.59 14.51 -12.46
CA ASP A 473 5.05 15.24 -13.63
C ASP A 473 6.54 14.90 -13.88
N PRO A 474 6.94 14.50 -15.11
CA PRO A 474 8.31 14.07 -15.41
C PRO A 474 9.41 15.11 -15.17
N VAL A 475 9.05 16.38 -14.97
CA VAL A 475 10.01 17.47 -14.76
C VAL A 475 9.78 18.15 -13.41
N LYS A 476 8.54 18.50 -13.09
CA LYS A 476 8.22 19.34 -11.92
C LYS A 476 8.30 18.59 -10.59
N ASP A 477 8.00 17.29 -10.60
CA ASP A 477 7.92 16.50 -9.36
C ASP A 477 9.23 15.76 -9.05
N VAL A 478 10.34 16.16 -9.65
CA VAL A 478 11.66 15.62 -9.33
C VAL A 478 12.14 16.23 -8.00
N ILE A 479 12.24 15.40 -6.96
CA ILE A 479 12.67 15.79 -5.59
C ILE A 479 14.19 16.01 -5.49
N SER A 480 14.94 15.78 -6.58
CA SER A 480 16.41 15.66 -6.53
C SER A 480 17.08 16.75 -5.70
N GLU A 481 18.05 16.31 -4.90
CA GLU A 481 19.09 17.20 -4.40
C GLU A 481 19.65 18.01 -5.58
N GLY A 482 19.90 19.30 -5.35
CA GLY A 482 20.44 20.16 -6.38
C GLY A 482 21.66 19.55 -7.08
N ASP A 483 21.66 19.51 -8.41
CA ASP A 483 22.75 18.93 -9.19
C ASP A 483 23.99 19.85 -9.15
N LEU A 484 25.16 19.30 -8.78
CA LEU A 484 26.40 20.08 -8.68
C LEU A 484 26.84 20.69 -10.01
N HIS A 485 26.58 20.00 -11.13
CA HIS A 485 26.96 20.49 -12.46
C HIS A 485 26.09 21.66 -12.89
N SER A 486 24.78 21.49 -12.83
CA SER A 486 23.77 22.53 -13.08
C SER A 486 23.95 23.69 -12.11
N GLY A 487 24.18 23.41 -10.84
CA GLY A 487 24.46 24.38 -9.80
C GLY A 487 25.66 25.27 -10.11
N ARG A 488 26.75 24.69 -10.62
CA ARG A 488 27.92 25.47 -11.09
C ARG A 488 27.57 26.38 -12.26
N ILE A 489 26.80 25.90 -13.24
CA ILE A 489 26.39 26.71 -14.40
C ILE A 489 25.50 27.87 -13.98
N LEU A 490 24.49 27.58 -13.15
CA LEU A 490 23.55 28.56 -12.63
C LEU A 490 24.26 29.57 -11.71
N TYR A 491 25.17 29.11 -10.84
CA TYR A 491 26.01 29.99 -10.03
C TYR A 491 26.81 30.98 -10.88
N ASN A 492 27.45 30.49 -11.97
CA ASN A 492 28.19 31.36 -12.87
C ASN A 492 27.30 32.39 -13.59
N THR A 493 26.03 32.04 -13.80
CA THR A 493 25.05 32.88 -14.48
C THR A 493 24.48 33.96 -13.55
N TYR A 494 24.09 33.59 -12.33
CA TYR A 494 23.31 34.44 -11.44
C TYR A 494 24.09 35.02 -10.25
N CYS A 495 25.18 34.37 -9.83
CA CYS A 495 25.84 34.67 -8.55
C CYS A 495 27.31 35.14 -8.71
N ALA A 496 28.04 34.60 -9.67
CA ALA A 496 29.49 34.79 -9.79
C ALA A 496 29.91 36.24 -10.07
N ALA A 497 29.06 37.07 -10.67
CA ALA A 497 29.35 38.48 -10.89
C ALA A 497 29.64 39.24 -9.58
N CYS A 498 29.00 38.83 -8.48
CA CYS A 498 29.17 39.44 -7.16
C CYS A 498 30.09 38.58 -6.27
N HIS A 499 29.80 37.28 -6.16
CA HIS A 499 30.50 36.37 -5.23
C HIS A 499 31.81 35.79 -5.78
N GLN A 500 32.14 36.10 -7.04
CA GLN A 500 33.33 35.67 -7.76
C GLN A 500 33.43 34.15 -7.98
N GLY A 501 34.29 33.74 -8.91
CA GLY A 501 34.45 32.32 -9.27
C GLY A 501 35.08 31.45 -8.17
N ASP A 502 35.71 32.06 -7.17
CA ASP A 502 36.30 31.35 -6.02
C ASP A 502 35.46 31.48 -4.73
N GLY A 503 34.28 32.08 -4.82
CA GLY A 503 33.33 32.23 -3.72
C GLY A 503 33.77 33.21 -2.64
N LYS A 504 34.85 33.99 -2.82
CA LYS A 504 35.34 34.93 -1.79
C LYS A 504 34.66 36.30 -1.81
N GLY A 505 33.78 36.55 -2.78
CA GLY A 505 33.30 37.90 -3.05
C GLY A 505 34.43 38.85 -3.44
N ASP A 506 34.14 40.14 -3.47
CA ASP A 506 35.14 41.17 -3.78
C ASP A 506 35.84 41.74 -2.53
N ASN A 507 35.66 41.08 -1.39
CA ASN A 507 36.16 41.47 -0.08
C ASN A 507 35.65 42.83 0.43
N ASN A 508 34.87 43.61 -0.31
CA ASN A 508 34.49 44.96 0.12
C ASN A 508 32.98 45.19 0.07
N ARG A 509 32.35 44.96 -1.08
CA ARG A 509 30.93 45.18 -1.31
C ARG A 509 30.13 43.88 -1.23
N PHE A 510 30.73 42.77 -1.66
CA PHE A 510 30.07 41.48 -1.73
C PHE A 510 30.72 40.48 -0.76
N PRO A 511 29.93 39.82 0.10
CA PRO A 511 30.45 38.90 1.10
C PRO A 511 30.97 37.60 0.49
N PRO A 512 31.89 36.90 1.18
CA PRO A 512 32.29 35.55 0.81
C PRO A 512 31.16 34.54 1.06
N LEU A 513 31.02 33.59 0.15
CA LEU A 513 30.27 32.34 0.32
C LEU A 513 31.17 31.20 0.81
N ARG A 514 32.46 31.30 0.51
CA ARG A 514 33.49 30.39 1.01
C ARG A 514 33.68 30.58 2.51
N ASP A 515 33.72 29.46 3.25
CA ASP A 515 33.97 29.42 4.69
C ASP A 515 33.00 30.34 5.47
N SER A 516 31.78 30.56 4.94
CA SER A 516 30.79 31.48 5.49
C SER A 516 29.85 30.76 6.47
N GLU A 517 29.61 31.36 7.63
CA GLU A 517 28.64 30.85 8.61
C GLU A 517 27.20 30.83 8.08
N TRP A 518 26.89 31.65 7.05
CA TRP A 518 25.60 31.66 6.38
C TRP A 518 25.44 30.49 5.40
N VAL A 519 26.55 30.02 4.82
CA VAL A 519 26.55 28.89 3.89
C VAL A 519 26.63 27.57 4.65
N MET A 520 27.43 27.49 5.72
CA MET A 520 27.64 26.26 6.49
C MET A 520 26.59 26.03 7.59
N GLY A 521 25.78 27.04 7.90
CA GLY A 521 24.71 26.97 8.89
C GLY A 521 23.38 26.42 8.35
N ASP A 522 22.29 26.91 8.93
CA ASP A 522 20.91 26.57 8.55
C ASP A 522 20.62 26.93 7.09
N GLU A 523 20.23 25.93 6.31
CA GLU A 523 19.94 26.07 4.88
C GLU A 523 18.69 26.89 4.60
N SER A 524 17.71 26.91 5.51
CA SER A 524 16.47 27.68 5.37
C SER A 524 16.76 29.16 5.18
N LYS A 525 17.76 29.67 5.91
CA LYS A 525 18.22 31.05 5.81
C LYS A 525 18.85 31.33 4.45
N LEU A 526 19.64 30.39 3.92
CA LEU A 526 20.29 30.54 2.62
C LEU A 526 19.28 30.48 1.46
N ILE A 527 18.28 29.61 1.58
CA ILE A 527 17.15 29.48 0.66
C ILE A 527 16.35 30.79 0.60
N ASP A 528 15.95 31.32 1.76
CA ASP A 528 15.21 32.59 1.86
C ASP A 528 15.97 33.75 1.20
N VAL A 529 17.29 33.83 1.46
CA VAL A 529 18.17 34.84 0.86
C VAL A 529 18.19 34.78 -0.66
N VAL A 530 18.28 33.58 -1.26
CA VAL A 530 18.29 33.45 -2.72
C VAL A 530 16.91 33.74 -3.31
N LEU A 531 15.83 33.33 -2.64
CA LEU A 531 14.47 33.59 -3.07
C LEU A 531 14.12 35.07 -3.02
N ASN A 532 14.44 35.76 -1.93
CA ASN A 532 13.92 37.09 -1.63
C ASN A 532 14.96 38.21 -1.77
N GLY A 533 16.24 37.85 -1.90
CA GLY A 533 17.33 38.81 -1.84
C GLY A 533 17.52 39.36 -0.41
N ILE A 534 18.47 40.27 -0.25
CA ILE A 534 18.74 40.95 1.02
C ILE A 534 19.01 42.42 0.75
N THR A 535 18.54 43.29 1.65
CA THR A 535 18.96 44.69 1.71
C THR A 535 19.45 45.04 3.11
N GLY A 536 20.37 45.99 3.18
CA GLY A 536 20.87 46.55 4.43
C GLY A 536 22.09 45.82 4.99
N ARG A 537 22.45 46.19 6.22
CA ARG A 537 23.69 45.75 6.85
C ARG A 537 23.61 44.32 7.36
N ILE A 538 24.53 43.48 6.91
CA ILE A 538 24.75 42.11 7.38
C ILE A 538 26.19 41.94 7.88
N GLU A 539 26.43 40.85 8.60
CA GLU A 539 27.76 40.44 9.03
C GLU A 539 28.05 39.02 8.52
N VAL A 540 29.22 38.85 7.90
CA VAL A 540 29.73 37.56 7.42
C VAL A 540 31.20 37.47 7.83
N ASN A 541 31.58 36.40 8.53
CA ASN A 541 32.94 36.19 9.03
C ASN A 541 33.51 37.39 9.80
N GLY A 542 32.70 38.01 10.66
CA GLY A 542 33.12 39.14 11.50
C GLY A 542 33.27 40.49 10.76
N LYS A 543 32.90 40.55 9.47
CA LYS A 543 32.97 41.76 8.66
C LYS A 543 31.58 42.21 8.25
N SER A 544 31.32 43.51 8.37
CA SER A 544 30.06 44.11 7.93
C SER A 544 30.04 44.37 6.42
N TYR A 545 28.92 44.02 5.80
CA TYR A 545 28.59 44.32 4.41
C TYR A 545 27.25 45.04 4.38
N ASP A 546 27.10 46.03 3.51
CA ASP A 546 25.85 46.79 3.35
C ASP A 546 25.61 47.00 1.85
N GLY A 547 24.53 46.40 1.35
CA GLY A 547 24.27 46.33 -0.08
C GLY A 547 22.95 45.66 -0.42
N LEU A 548 22.69 45.53 -1.72
CA LEU A 548 21.54 44.85 -2.27
C LEU A 548 21.99 43.53 -2.91
N MET A 549 21.46 42.42 -2.42
CA MET A 549 21.48 41.14 -3.12
C MET A 549 20.13 40.96 -3.83
N PRO A 550 20.10 40.78 -5.16
CA PRO A 550 18.85 40.60 -5.88
C PRO A 550 18.21 39.23 -5.58
N ALA A 551 16.87 39.23 -5.59
CA ALA A 551 16.06 38.02 -5.52
C ALA A 551 16.17 37.20 -6.81
N ASN A 552 16.24 35.87 -6.68
CA ASN A 552 16.20 34.91 -7.79
C ASN A 552 14.92 34.06 -7.77
N SER A 553 13.82 34.58 -7.19
CA SER A 553 12.51 33.90 -7.13
C SER A 553 11.92 33.52 -8.49
N HIS A 554 12.43 34.06 -9.59
CA HIS A 554 12.02 33.72 -10.95
C HIS A 554 12.54 32.35 -11.43
N LEU A 555 13.55 31.79 -10.75
CA LEU A 555 14.05 30.44 -11.00
C LEU A 555 13.15 29.42 -10.32
N ASP A 556 13.03 28.23 -10.93
CA ASP A 556 12.35 27.09 -10.33
C ASP A 556 13.12 26.52 -9.12
N ASP A 557 12.44 25.68 -8.36
CA ASP A 557 12.96 25.17 -7.09
C ASP A 557 14.18 24.26 -7.26
N HIS A 558 14.22 23.48 -8.34
CA HIS A 558 15.36 22.64 -8.66
C HIS A 558 16.59 23.48 -9.04
N ALA A 559 16.41 24.57 -9.79
CA ALA A 559 17.48 25.50 -10.14
C ALA A 559 18.08 26.16 -8.90
N ILE A 560 17.23 26.63 -7.96
CA ILE A 560 17.70 27.21 -6.69
C ILE A 560 18.40 26.15 -5.83
N ALA A 561 17.81 24.96 -5.68
CA ALA A 561 18.43 23.86 -4.96
C ALA A 561 19.81 23.51 -5.53
N SER A 562 19.94 23.48 -6.86
CA SER A 562 21.22 23.24 -7.55
C SER A 562 22.26 24.32 -7.24
N ILE A 563 21.90 25.61 -7.29
CA ILE A 563 22.79 26.71 -6.91
C ILE A 563 23.27 26.54 -5.47
N LEU A 564 22.36 26.24 -4.55
CA LEU A 564 22.65 26.16 -3.12
C LEU A 564 23.48 24.92 -2.77
N THR A 565 23.18 23.77 -3.36
CA THR A 565 24.01 22.56 -3.25
C THR A 565 25.42 22.80 -3.75
N TYR A 566 25.58 23.47 -4.91
CA TYR A 566 26.89 23.84 -5.39
C TYR A 566 27.62 24.76 -4.42
N VAL A 567 26.97 25.83 -3.93
CA VAL A 567 27.58 26.77 -2.96
C VAL A 567 28.00 26.06 -1.66
N ARG A 568 27.23 25.09 -1.18
CA ARG A 568 27.49 24.33 0.06
C ARG A 568 28.56 23.23 -0.08
N LYS A 569 28.91 22.82 -1.30
CA LYS A 569 29.93 21.81 -1.60
C LYS A 569 31.18 22.36 -2.31
N ALA A 570 31.11 23.57 -2.85
CA ALA A 570 32.21 24.21 -3.57
C ALA A 570 33.06 25.10 -2.64
N PHE A 571 34.15 25.62 -3.19
CA PHE A 571 35.05 26.59 -2.53
C PHE A 571 35.76 26.10 -1.26
N GLY A 572 35.63 24.83 -0.91
CA GLY A 572 36.14 24.24 0.34
C GLY A 572 35.07 24.04 1.41
N ASN A 573 33.79 24.35 1.11
CA ASN A 573 32.66 24.12 2.00
C ASN A 573 32.30 22.63 2.04
N GLU A 574 31.97 22.12 3.23
CA GLU A 574 31.50 20.74 3.45
C GLU A 574 30.15 20.76 4.20
N SER A 575 29.07 21.07 3.50
CA SER A 575 27.72 21.07 4.10
C SER A 575 26.76 20.14 3.33
N PRO A 576 25.64 19.69 3.94
CA PRO A 576 24.62 18.91 3.25
C PRO A 576 24.07 19.62 2.01
N PRO A 577 23.67 18.89 0.95
CA PRO A 577 23.00 19.48 -0.21
C PRO A 577 21.63 20.05 0.16
N VAL A 578 21.10 20.94 -0.67
CA VAL A 578 19.72 21.47 -0.56
C VAL A 578 18.83 20.74 -1.57
N SER A 579 17.63 20.34 -1.14
CA SER A 579 16.64 19.72 -2.02
C SER A 579 15.72 20.76 -2.67
N ALA A 580 15.12 20.42 -3.81
CA ALA A 580 14.09 21.25 -4.43
C ALA A 580 12.88 21.45 -3.49
N LEU A 581 12.57 20.46 -2.64
CA LEU A 581 11.47 20.54 -1.68
C LEU A 581 11.73 21.57 -0.57
N ASP A 582 12.96 21.66 -0.07
CA ASP A 582 13.30 22.67 0.94
C ASP A 582 13.09 24.07 0.37
N VAL A 583 13.42 24.26 -0.91
CA VAL A 583 13.16 25.52 -1.62
C VAL A 583 11.66 25.78 -1.76
N GLU A 584 10.89 24.79 -2.21
CA GLU A 584 9.43 24.91 -2.37
C GLU A 584 8.76 25.28 -1.03
N LYS A 585 9.15 24.62 0.06
CA LYS A 585 8.62 24.86 1.40
C LYS A 585 8.83 26.31 1.83
N ILE A 586 10.07 26.79 1.78
CA ILE A 586 10.41 28.17 2.16
C ILE A 586 9.74 29.19 1.22
N ARG A 587 9.62 28.87 -0.07
CA ARG A 587 8.92 29.71 -1.04
C ARG A 587 7.44 29.89 -0.67
N LYS A 588 6.75 28.82 -0.29
CA LYS A 588 5.35 28.89 0.18
C LYS A 588 5.23 29.71 1.46
N GLU A 589 6.06 29.42 2.47
CA GLU A 589 6.07 30.14 3.75
C GLU A 589 6.33 31.66 3.60
N THR A 590 7.05 32.06 2.56
CA THR A 590 7.35 33.48 2.29
C THR A 590 6.24 34.15 1.47
N THR A 591 5.55 33.40 0.62
CA THR A 591 4.43 33.92 -0.19
C THR A 591 3.23 34.25 0.70
N ASP A 592 2.98 33.47 1.76
CA ASP A 592 1.90 33.69 2.73
C ASP A 592 2.16 34.85 3.72
N LYS A 593 3.37 35.43 3.72
CA LYS A 593 3.78 36.55 4.59
C LYS A 593 3.76 37.92 3.91
N LYS A 594 3.50 37.98 2.59
CA LYS A 594 3.34 39.21 1.81
C LYS A 594 1.87 39.48 1.54
#